data_AF-A0A2D6R0F7-F1
#
_entry.id   AF-A0A2D6R0F7-F1
#
_cell.length_a   1.000
_cell.length_b   1.000
_cell.length_c   1.000
_cell.angle_alpha   90.00
_cell.angle_beta   90.00
_cell.angle_gamma   90.00
#
_symmetry.space_group_name_H-M   'P 1'
#
loop_
_entity.id
_entity.type
_entity.pdbx_description
1 polymer ?
#
loop_
_entity_poly.entity_id
_entity_poly.type
_entity_poly.pdbx_seq_one_letter_code
_entity_poly.pdbx_strand_id
1 'polypeptide(L)'
;MHRVSTFVIAMAALVFAGGCAAPPPEPAVTESEADSPDGTSIDPWSYDLGVIGAFSEVVELGVKRLALSAAVDPEYMARLRPEAEQIAERHNVLLYHETDFLVTDLFPEALTEGKEVLLIYRDPVKAEYDAIKADRDALIADGRYADEPRADIARRFGRLLSYSDEEIERLIAP
;
A
#
# COMPACT_ATOMS: atom_id res chain seq x y z
N MET A 1 43.46 28.57 22.01
CA MET A 1 44.53 28.77 21.01
C MET A 1 45.59 27.71 21.24
N HIS A 2 45.75 26.75 20.32
CA HIS A 2 47.04 26.34 19.74
C HIS A 2 46.82 25.14 18.82
N ARG A 3 47.17 25.35 17.55
CA ARG A 3 47.34 24.35 16.51
C ARG A 3 48.52 23.44 16.89
N VAL A 4 48.58 22.22 16.35
CA VAL A 4 49.42 21.86 15.18
C VAL A 4 49.46 20.34 15.03
N SER A 5 49.29 19.96 13.76
CA SER A 5 49.38 18.65 13.12
C SER A 5 50.74 17.96 13.32
N THR A 6 50.73 16.64 13.53
CA THR A 6 51.87 15.76 13.24
C THR A 6 51.40 14.57 12.44
N PHE A 7 51.88 14.51 11.20
CA PHE A 7 51.77 13.41 10.24
C PHE A 7 52.72 12.28 10.68
N VAL A 8 52.24 11.04 10.76
CA VAL A 8 53.09 9.85 10.71
C VAL A 8 52.52 8.89 9.68
N ILE A 9 53.36 8.60 8.69
CA ILE A 9 53.16 7.69 7.57
C ILE A 9 53.28 6.25 8.08
N ALA A 10 52.33 5.39 7.74
CA ALA A 10 52.50 3.94 7.80
C ALA A 10 52.03 3.34 6.46
N MET A 11 53.01 2.98 5.62
CA MET A 11 52.80 2.05 4.52
C MET A 11 52.47 0.67 5.10
N ALA A 12 51.31 0.13 4.73
CA ALA A 12 51.05 -1.30 4.82
C ALA A 12 50.91 -1.84 3.40
N ALA A 13 51.83 -2.73 3.03
CA ALA A 13 51.76 -3.54 1.82
C ALA A 13 50.56 -4.48 1.93
N LEU A 14 49.70 -4.51 0.89
CA LEU A 14 48.64 -5.51 0.78
C LEU A 14 48.88 -6.38 -0.46
N VAL A 15 48.93 -7.67 -0.17
CA VAL A 15 49.07 -8.81 -1.07
C VAL A 15 47.90 -8.84 -2.05
N PHE A 16 48.19 -8.93 -3.36
CA PHE A 16 47.19 -9.25 -4.37
C PHE A 16 46.86 -10.74 -4.30
N ALA A 17 45.78 -11.08 -3.61
CA ALA A 17 45.10 -12.36 -3.75
C ALA A 17 43.85 -12.14 -4.61
N GLY A 18 43.79 -12.82 -5.76
CA GLY A 18 42.60 -12.82 -6.61
C GLY A 18 41.41 -13.43 -5.87
N GLY A 19 40.30 -12.71 -5.90
CA GLY A 19 38.99 -13.18 -5.46
C GLY A 19 37.94 -12.35 -6.18
N CYS A 20 37.01 -13.02 -6.87
CA CYS A 20 35.88 -12.38 -7.55
C CYS A 20 35.12 -11.48 -6.56
N ALA A 21 35.13 -10.17 -6.80
CA ALA A 21 34.28 -9.26 -6.07
C ALA A 21 32.82 -9.51 -6.49
N ALA A 22 31.96 -9.85 -5.52
CA ALA A 22 30.52 -9.77 -5.73
C ALA A 22 30.14 -8.31 -6.01
N PRO A 23 29.20 -8.04 -6.93
CA PRO A 23 28.76 -6.68 -7.19
C PRO A 23 28.15 -6.07 -5.92
N PRO A 24 28.24 -4.73 -5.75
CA PRO A 24 27.61 -4.05 -4.62
C PRO A 24 26.09 -4.30 -4.63
N PRO A 25 25.42 -4.31 -3.45
CA PRO A 25 23.98 -4.41 -3.40
C PRO A 25 23.37 -3.25 -4.19
N GLU A 26 22.44 -3.58 -5.10
CA GLU A 26 21.70 -2.59 -5.86
C GLU A 26 20.98 -1.61 -4.91
N PRO A 27 20.98 -0.31 -5.20
CA PRO A 27 20.23 0.64 -4.39
C PRO A 27 18.74 0.28 -4.43
N ALA A 28 18.09 0.35 -3.27
CA ALA A 28 16.65 0.17 -3.15
C ALA A 28 15.94 1.10 -4.15
N VAL A 29 15.17 0.51 -5.05
CA VAL A 29 14.41 1.23 -6.06
C VAL A 29 13.34 2.03 -5.34
N THR A 30 13.52 3.35 -5.26
CA THR A 30 12.43 4.27 -4.98
C THR A 30 11.52 4.26 -6.20
N GLU A 31 10.29 3.76 -6.05
CA GLU A 31 9.25 3.92 -7.06
C GLU A 31 8.86 5.40 -7.15
N SER A 32 9.53 6.15 -8.01
CA SER A 32 9.00 7.36 -8.64
C SER A 32 9.92 7.77 -9.80
N GLU A 33 9.32 8.28 -10.87
CA GLU A 33 9.93 8.75 -12.13
C GLU A 33 10.16 7.70 -13.22
N ALA A 34 9.07 7.07 -13.68
CA ALA A 34 8.98 6.71 -15.09
C ALA A 34 8.79 8.01 -15.90
N ASP A 35 9.88 8.60 -16.37
CA ASP A 35 9.86 9.77 -17.24
C ASP A 35 9.29 9.35 -18.61
N SER A 36 8.13 9.91 -18.99
CA SER A 36 7.53 9.68 -20.31
C SER A 36 8.49 10.15 -21.40
N PRO A 37 8.55 9.46 -22.56
CA PRO A 37 9.50 9.80 -23.64
C PRO A 37 9.28 11.20 -24.27
N ASP A 38 8.19 11.89 -23.92
CA ASP A 38 7.86 13.25 -24.32
C ASP A 38 8.07 14.31 -23.21
N GLY A 39 8.55 13.92 -22.03
CA GLY A 39 8.76 14.79 -20.87
C GLY A 39 7.48 15.20 -20.13
N THR A 40 6.35 14.53 -20.38
CA THR A 40 5.08 14.81 -19.68
C THR A 40 4.92 13.89 -18.49
N SER A 41 5.16 14.41 -17.28
CA SER A 41 4.81 13.73 -16.03
C SER A 41 3.31 13.88 -15.76
N ILE A 42 2.61 12.78 -15.48
CA ILE A 42 1.22 12.84 -15.00
C ILE A 42 1.22 13.43 -13.59
N ASP A 43 0.42 14.46 -13.37
CA ASP A 43 0.20 15.04 -12.05
C ASP A 43 -0.46 14.01 -11.10
N PRO A 44 0.20 13.65 -9.98
CA PRO A 44 -0.33 12.63 -9.05
C PRO A 44 -1.71 12.98 -8.48
N TRP A 45 -1.97 14.27 -8.26
CA TRP A 45 -3.25 14.74 -7.73
C TRP A 45 -4.42 14.42 -8.67
N SER A 46 -4.25 14.77 -9.95
CA SER A 46 -5.23 14.48 -11.00
C SER A 46 -5.37 12.98 -11.23
N TYR A 47 -4.26 12.22 -11.13
CA TYR A 47 -4.27 10.77 -11.23
C TYR A 47 -5.10 10.13 -10.11
N ASP A 48 -4.83 10.47 -8.85
CA ASP A 48 -5.50 9.87 -7.69
C ASP A 48 -6.99 10.19 -7.65
N LEU A 49 -7.37 11.45 -7.93
CA LEU A 49 -8.78 11.83 -8.05
C LEU A 49 -9.47 11.13 -9.22
N GLY A 50 -8.77 10.94 -10.34
CA GLY A 50 -9.27 10.15 -11.47
C GLY A 50 -9.51 8.69 -11.08
N VAL A 51 -8.58 8.07 -10.35
CA VAL A 51 -8.72 6.70 -9.82
C VAL A 51 -9.91 6.59 -8.87
N ILE A 52 -10.09 7.55 -7.96
CA ILE A 52 -11.24 7.59 -7.05
C ILE A 52 -12.54 7.73 -7.83
N GLY A 53 -12.60 8.57 -8.86
CA GLY A 53 -13.77 8.72 -9.73
C GLY A 53 -14.13 7.42 -10.44
N ALA A 54 -13.15 6.78 -11.08
CA ALA A 54 -13.36 5.51 -11.76
C ALA A 54 -13.83 4.40 -10.79
N PHE A 55 -13.25 4.32 -9.60
CA PHE A 55 -13.68 3.35 -8.59
C PHE A 55 -15.06 3.66 -8.01
N SER A 56 -15.40 4.93 -7.86
CA SER A 56 -16.74 5.36 -7.43
C SER A 56 -17.81 4.92 -8.43
N GLU A 57 -17.58 5.09 -9.74
CA GLU A 57 -18.50 4.65 -10.78
C GLU A 57 -18.71 3.13 -10.76
N VAL A 58 -17.64 2.33 -10.70
CA VAL A 58 -17.78 0.87 -10.71
C VAL A 58 -18.40 0.32 -9.42
N VAL A 59 -18.29 1.02 -8.29
CA VAL A 59 -19.00 0.69 -7.04
C VAL A 59 -20.48 1.08 -7.14
N GLU A 60 -20.79 2.25 -7.70
CA GLU A 60 -22.15 2.71 -7.97
C GLU A 60 -22.91 1.72 -8.88
N LEU A 61 -22.25 1.23 -9.91
CA LEU A 61 -22.80 0.24 -10.85
C LEU A 61 -22.83 -1.19 -10.29
N GLY A 62 -22.26 -1.42 -9.11
CA GLY A 62 -22.27 -2.73 -8.43
C GLY A 62 -21.29 -3.76 -9.01
N VAL A 63 -20.33 -3.32 -9.84
CA VAL A 63 -19.24 -4.17 -10.34
C VAL A 63 -18.27 -4.48 -9.21
N LYS A 64 -17.89 -3.46 -8.43
CA LYS A 64 -17.18 -3.63 -7.17
C LYS A 64 -18.12 -3.47 -5.99
N ARG A 65 -17.93 -4.32 -4.97
CA ARG A 65 -18.61 -4.16 -3.68
C ARG A 65 -17.90 -3.12 -2.81
N LEU A 66 -16.57 -3.22 -2.75
CA LEU A 66 -15.65 -2.31 -2.08
C LEU A 66 -14.49 -1.98 -3.02
N ALA A 67 -14.05 -0.72 -3.01
CA ALA A 67 -12.80 -0.29 -3.65
C ALA A 67 -11.93 0.50 -2.67
N LEU A 68 -10.65 0.62 -2.99
CA LEU A 68 -9.64 1.32 -2.19
C LEU A 68 -9.05 2.47 -3.03
N SER A 69 -8.82 3.62 -2.41
CA SER A 69 -7.92 4.62 -3.00
C SER A 69 -6.46 4.13 -2.95
N ALA A 70 -5.56 4.91 -3.54
CA ALA A 70 -4.13 4.78 -3.26
C ALA A 70 -3.87 4.94 -1.75
N ALA A 71 -2.85 4.23 -1.26
CA ALA A 71 -2.32 4.39 0.09
C ALA A 71 -1.36 5.59 0.09
N VAL A 72 -1.74 6.65 0.81
CA VAL A 72 -1.04 7.94 0.79
C VAL A 72 -0.69 8.39 2.19
N ASP A 73 0.24 9.32 2.35
CA ASP A 73 0.54 9.86 3.69
C ASP A 73 -0.62 10.71 4.24
N PRO A 74 -0.71 10.90 5.57
CA PRO A 74 -1.79 11.64 6.21
C PRO A 74 -1.91 13.10 5.76
N GLU A 75 -0.80 13.76 5.42
CA GLU A 75 -0.82 15.16 4.98
C GLU A 75 -1.48 15.28 3.60
N TYR A 76 -1.12 14.40 2.68
CA TYR A 76 -1.75 14.31 1.38
C TYR A 76 -3.22 13.87 1.48
N MET A 77 -3.54 12.88 2.32
CA MET A 77 -4.91 12.43 2.56
C MET A 77 -5.82 13.56 3.06
N ALA A 78 -5.34 14.38 4.00
CA ALA A 78 -6.09 15.52 4.52
C ALA A 78 -6.49 16.54 3.44
N ARG A 79 -5.65 16.69 2.41
CA ARG A 79 -5.93 17.53 1.25
C ARG A 79 -6.84 16.84 0.24
N LEU A 80 -6.61 15.56 -0.05
CA LEU A 80 -7.33 14.77 -1.06
C LEU A 80 -8.80 14.53 -0.68
N ARG A 81 -9.06 14.24 0.60
CA ARG A 81 -10.37 13.77 1.09
C ARG A 81 -11.55 14.71 0.75
N PRO A 82 -11.47 16.05 0.96
CA PRO A 82 -12.57 16.95 0.58
C PRO A 82 -12.94 16.93 -0.91
N GLU A 83 -11.98 16.68 -1.80
CA GLU A 83 -12.27 16.54 -3.23
C GLU A 83 -12.82 15.14 -3.56
N ALA A 84 -12.31 14.11 -2.90
CA ALA A 84 -12.83 12.75 -3.01
C ALA A 84 -14.30 12.67 -2.54
N GLU A 85 -14.67 13.37 -1.47
CA GLU A 85 -16.05 13.44 -0.96
C GLU A 85 -17.00 14.01 -2.02
N GLN A 86 -16.61 15.07 -2.73
CA GLN A 86 -17.41 15.63 -3.83
C GLN A 86 -17.58 14.64 -4.99
N ILE A 87 -16.56 13.82 -5.28
CA ILE A 87 -16.63 12.77 -6.29
C ILE A 87 -17.61 11.68 -5.84
N ALA A 88 -17.49 11.23 -4.60
CA ALA A 88 -18.36 10.19 -4.02
C ALA A 88 -19.84 10.60 -4.04
N GLU A 89 -20.15 11.86 -3.72
CA GLU A 89 -21.50 12.43 -3.81
C GLU A 89 -22.09 12.32 -5.23
N ARG A 90 -21.29 12.60 -6.27
CA ARG A 90 -21.76 12.51 -7.67
C ARG A 90 -22.07 11.09 -8.11
N HIS A 91 -21.42 10.11 -7.48
CA HIS A 91 -21.56 8.68 -7.79
C HIS A 91 -22.42 7.92 -6.78
N ASN A 92 -23.11 8.61 -5.85
CA ASN A 92 -23.97 7.97 -4.85
C ASN A 92 -23.26 6.85 -4.06
N VAL A 93 -21.98 7.05 -3.75
CA VAL A 93 -21.16 6.16 -2.92
C VAL A 93 -20.74 6.84 -1.62
N LEU A 94 -20.32 6.06 -0.65
CA LEU A 94 -19.81 6.50 0.64
C LEU A 94 -18.30 6.32 0.70
N LEU A 95 -17.64 7.21 1.45
CA LEU A 95 -16.23 7.12 1.77
C LEU A 95 -16.04 6.84 3.26
N TYR A 96 -15.08 5.98 3.58
CA TYR A 96 -14.56 5.85 4.94
C TYR A 96 -13.05 6.04 4.93
N HIS A 97 -12.57 6.93 5.80
CA HIS A 97 -11.15 7.19 6.00
C HIS A 97 -10.56 6.13 6.92
N GLU A 98 -9.79 5.22 6.33
CA GLU A 98 -9.14 4.12 7.03
C GLU A 98 -7.70 4.51 7.39
N THR A 99 -7.42 4.52 8.70
CA THR A 99 -6.10 4.83 9.29
C THR A 99 -5.44 3.61 9.92
N ASP A 100 -6.18 2.51 10.05
CA ASP A 100 -5.71 1.23 10.57
C ASP A 100 -6.04 0.15 9.54
N PHE A 101 -5.28 0.12 8.45
CA PHE A 101 -5.64 -0.70 7.31
C PHE A 101 -5.64 -2.20 7.65
N LEU A 102 -6.60 -2.94 7.07
CA LEU A 102 -6.66 -4.40 7.16
C LEU A 102 -5.53 -5.00 6.31
N VAL A 103 -4.33 -5.08 6.89
CA VAL A 103 -3.19 -5.75 6.29
C VAL A 103 -3.44 -7.25 6.25
N THR A 104 -3.40 -7.82 5.05
CA THR A 104 -3.53 -9.25 4.77
C THR A 104 -2.52 -9.64 3.70
N ASP A 105 -2.41 -10.94 3.40
CA ASP A 105 -1.51 -11.43 2.35
C ASP A 105 -1.92 -11.00 0.92
N LEU A 106 -3.03 -10.27 0.76
CA LEU A 106 -3.41 -9.67 -0.52
C LEU A 106 -2.49 -8.51 -0.95
N PHE A 107 -1.86 -7.84 0.02
CA PHE A 107 -1.05 -6.65 -0.22
C PHE A 107 0.26 -6.75 0.58
N PRO A 108 1.42 -6.37 0.02
CA PRO A 108 2.63 -6.22 0.79
C PRO A 108 2.43 -5.20 1.94
N GLU A 109 2.84 -5.56 3.15
CA GLU A 109 2.69 -4.71 4.36
C GLU A 109 3.31 -3.32 4.16
N ALA A 110 4.44 -3.25 3.45
CA ALA A 110 5.17 -2.02 3.14
C ALA A 110 4.33 -0.98 2.37
N LEU A 111 3.25 -1.39 1.70
CA LEU A 111 2.34 -0.46 1.00
C LEU A 111 1.43 0.31 1.96
N THR A 112 1.28 -0.17 3.19
CA THR A 112 0.26 0.31 4.13
C THR A 112 0.84 0.94 5.40
N GLU A 113 2.13 0.72 5.67
CA GLU A 113 2.80 1.27 6.86
C GLU A 113 2.85 2.81 6.81
N GLY A 114 2.24 3.45 7.81
CA GLY A 114 2.17 4.91 7.92
C GLY A 114 1.35 5.59 6.81
N LYS A 115 0.54 4.80 6.07
CA LYS A 115 -0.34 5.29 5.01
C LYS A 115 -1.80 5.21 5.42
N GLU A 116 -2.60 6.05 4.80
CA GLU A 116 -4.05 6.12 4.95
C GLU A 116 -4.72 5.80 3.62
N VAL A 117 -5.91 5.20 3.68
CA VAL A 117 -6.67 4.76 2.50
C VAL A 117 -8.12 5.21 2.64
N LEU A 118 -8.78 5.54 1.54
CA LEU A 118 -10.23 5.70 1.49
C LEU A 118 -10.87 4.39 1.01
N LEU A 119 -11.81 3.88 1.80
CA LEU A 119 -12.75 2.86 1.35
C LEU A 119 -13.86 3.53 0.55
N ILE A 120 -14.12 3.05 -0.65
CA ILE A 120 -15.21 3.51 -1.53
C ILE A 120 -16.24 2.38 -1.60
N TYR A 121 -17.46 2.64 -1.11
CA TYR A 121 -18.46 1.58 -0.92
C TYR A 121 -19.91 2.10 -0.98
N ARG A 122 -20.86 1.17 -0.95
CA ARG A 122 -22.26 1.44 -0.56
C ARG A 122 -22.68 0.51 0.55
N ASP A 123 -23.57 0.95 1.42
CA ASP A 123 -24.11 0.08 2.45
C ASP A 123 -24.83 -1.13 1.85
N PRO A 124 -24.74 -2.31 2.49
CA PRO A 124 -24.21 -2.55 3.84
C PRO A 124 -22.71 -2.96 3.89
N VAL A 125 -21.94 -2.79 2.81
CA VAL A 125 -20.60 -3.38 2.64
C VAL A 125 -19.61 -3.00 3.76
N LYS A 126 -19.71 -1.79 4.34
CA LYS A 126 -18.82 -1.36 5.43
C LYS A 126 -18.95 -2.22 6.68
N ALA A 127 -20.15 -2.70 6.99
CA ALA A 127 -20.35 -3.57 8.14
C ALA A 127 -19.67 -4.94 7.95
N GLU A 128 -19.61 -5.44 6.71
CA GLU A 128 -18.87 -6.67 6.39
C GLU A 128 -17.37 -6.48 6.53
N TYR A 129 -16.84 -5.34 6.07
CA TYR A 129 -15.44 -4.96 6.26
C TYR A 129 -15.07 -4.90 7.75
N ASP A 130 -15.90 -4.24 8.56
CA ASP A 130 -15.69 -4.10 10.00
C ASP A 130 -15.73 -5.46 10.72
N ALA A 131 -16.62 -6.36 10.30
CA ALA A 131 -16.67 -7.72 10.82
C ALA A 131 -15.40 -8.51 10.50
N ILE A 132 -14.86 -8.39 9.28
CA ILE A 132 -13.59 -9.03 8.93
C ILE A 132 -12.44 -8.49 9.78
N LYS A 133 -12.37 -7.16 10.00
CA LYS A 133 -11.37 -6.56 10.90
C LYS A 133 -11.50 -7.08 12.33
N ALA A 134 -12.72 -7.11 12.87
CA ALA A 134 -12.96 -7.59 14.23
C ALA A 134 -12.56 -9.06 14.41
N ASP A 135 -12.86 -9.93 13.44
CA ASP A 135 -12.47 -11.34 13.47
C ASP A 135 -10.95 -11.51 13.42
N ARG A 136 -10.27 -10.71 12.57
CA ARG A 136 -8.80 -10.67 12.49
C ARG A 136 -8.19 -10.27 13.83
N ASP A 137 -8.72 -9.21 14.45
CA ASP A 137 -8.23 -8.71 15.73
C ASP A 137 -8.45 -9.73 16.86
N ALA A 138 -9.58 -10.44 16.87
CA ALA A 138 -9.85 -11.52 17.81
C ALA A 138 -8.88 -12.69 17.64
N LEU A 139 -8.58 -13.09 16.39
CA LEU A 139 -7.59 -14.13 16.11
C LEU A 139 -6.18 -13.73 16.58
N ILE A 140 -5.80 -12.45 16.44
CA ILE A 140 -4.53 -11.93 16.95
C ILE A 140 -4.51 -11.99 18.48
N ALA A 141 -5.57 -11.51 19.14
CA ALA A 141 -5.66 -11.51 20.60
C ALA A 141 -5.57 -12.93 21.19
N ASP A 142 -6.14 -13.92 20.50
CA ASP A 142 -6.09 -15.33 20.89
C ASP A 142 -4.76 -16.03 20.52
N GLY A 143 -3.85 -15.37 19.80
CA GLY A 143 -2.60 -15.97 19.32
C GLY A 143 -2.80 -17.02 18.22
N ARG A 144 -3.89 -16.91 17.46
CA ARG A 144 -4.34 -17.89 16.44
C ARG A 144 -4.27 -17.36 15.01
N TYR A 145 -3.82 -16.13 14.79
CA TYR A 145 -3.72 -15.52 13.47
C TYR A 145 -2.47 -16.00 12.69
N ALA A 146 -2.52 -17.26 12.24
CA ALA A 146 -1.50 -17.91 11.42
C ALA A 146 -2.15 -18.88 10.43
N ASP A 147 -1.42 -19.30 9.40
CA ASP A 147 -1.84 -20.31 8.41
C ASP A 147 -3.27 -20.08 7.87
N GLU A 148 -4.15 -21.07 8.02
CA GLU A 148 -5.51 -21.05 7.48
C GLU A 148 -6.37 -19.90 8.05
N PRO A 149 -6.41 -19.61 9.37
CA PRO A 149 -7.05 -18.40 9.89
C PRO A 149 -6.61 -17.10 9.22
N ARG A 150 -5.33 -16.96 8.88
CA ARG A 150 -4.80 -15.78 8.19
C ARG A 150 -5.25 -15.74 6.73
N ALA A 151 -5.18 -16.88 6.04
CA ALA A 151 -5.66 -17.04 4.67
C ALA A 151 -7.18 -16.80 4.55
N ASP A 152 -7.99 -17.24 5.53
CA ASP A 152 -9.44 -17.00 5.55
C ASP A 152 -9.79 -15.50 5.59
N ILE A 153 -9.11 -14.72 6.45
CA ILE A 153 -9.26 -13.26 6.49
C ILE A 153 -8.92 -12.63 5.14
N ALA A 154 -7.81 -13.06 4.52
CA ALA A 154 -7.41 -12.58 3.20
C ALA A 154 -8.45 -12.92 2.12
N ARG A 155 -8.98 -14.16 2.11
CA ARG A 155 -10.03 -14.58 1.17
C ARG A 155 -11.31 -13.77 1.33
N ARG A 156 -11.76 -13.58 2.57
CA ARG A 156 -12.97 -12.79 2.88
C ARG A 156 -12.80 -11.34 2.42
N PHE A 157 -11.63 -10.75 2.67
CA PHE A 157 -11.35 -9.38 2.21
C PHE A 157 -11.25 -9.29 0.69
N GLY A 158 -10.59 -10.24 0.02
CA GLY A 158 -10.46 -10.28 -1.44
C GLY A 158 -11.81 -10.40 -2.14
N ARG A 159 -12.72 -11.24 -1.61
CA ARG A 159 -14.11 -11.34 -2.11
C ARG A 159 -14.89 -10.05 -1.88
N LEU A 160 -14.63 -9.33 -0.80
CA LEU A 160 -15.23 -8.02 -0.56
C LEU A 160 -14.74 -6.98 -1.58
N LEU A 161 -13.49 -7.09 -2.05
CA LEU A 161 -12.92 -6.30 -3.14
C LEU A 161 -13.35 -6.77 -4.55
N SER A 162 -14.24 -7.78 -4.62
CA SER A 162 -14.70 -8.43 -5.85
C SER A 162 -13.59 -9.12 -6.66
N TYR A 163 -12.53 -9.61 -6.02
CA TYR A 163 -11.55 -10.46 -6.70
C TYR A 163 -12.14 -11.86 -6.96
N SER A 164 -11.66 -12.53 -8.02
CA SER A 164 -12.01 -13.94 -8.25
C SER A 164 -11.32 -14.83 -7.23
N ASP A 165 -11.91 -15.99 -6.90
CA ASP A 165 -11.26 -16.95 -6.00
C ASP A 165 -9.88 -17.39 -6.53
N GLU A 166 -9.74 -17.56 -7.85
CA GLU A 166 -8.45 -17.90 -8.47
C GLU A 166 -7.37 -16.83 -8.20
N GLU A 167 -7.71 -15.56 -8.37
CA GLU A 167 -6.77 -14.45 -8.15
C GLU A 167 -6.44 -14.28 -6.67
N ILE A 168 -7.42 -14.49 -5.79
CA ILE A 168 -7.22 -14.50 -4.34
C ILE A 168 -6.21 -15.57 -3.94
N GLU A 169 -6.41 -16.83 -4.37
CA GLU A 169 -5.48 -17.91 -4.05
C GLU A 169 -4.08 -17.65 -4.64
N ARG A 170 -4.00 -17.03 -5.82
CA ARG A 170 -2.73 -16.63 -6.43
C ARG A 170 -1.99 -15.58 -5.60
N LEU A 171 -2.70 -14.61 -5.03
CA LEU A 171 -2.11 -13.53 -4.23
C LEU A 171 -1.64 -13.99 -2.84
N ILE A 172 -2.37 -14.92 -2.21
CA ILE A 172 -2.04 -15.41 -0.86
C ILE A 172 -1.11 -16.63 -0.87
N ALA A 173 -0.76 -17.15 -2.05
CA ALA A 173 0.22 -18.21 -2.18
C ALA A 173 1.63 -17.71 -1.76
N PRO A 174 2.43 -18.57 -1.10
CA PRO A 174 3.77 -18.22 -0.62
C PRO A 174 4.81 -18.03 -1.72
#